data_AF-A0A1E4M1W7-F1
#
_entry.id   AF-A0A1E4M1W7-F1
#
_cell.length_a   1.000
_cell.length_b   1.000
_cell.length_c   1.000
_cell.angle_alpha   90.00
_cell.angle_beta   90.00
_cell.angle_gamma   90.00
#
_symmetry.space_group_name_H-M   'P 1'
#
loop_
_entity.id
_entity.type
_entity.pdbx_description
1 polymer ?
#
loop_
_entity_poly.entity_id
_entity_poly.type
_entity_poly.pdbx_seq_one_letter_code
_entity_poly.pdbx_strand_id
1 'polypeptide(L)'
;MTDAAVRRTHLERTAVILFVGYVVVYAIVCGAVIVSGWFAGVMEDHAERVFWGGAVLSFVTLAVLALAAAPGWRDDAREARRIAWTVRLGLVLLLLSPALCIGALIADFYG
;
A
#
# COMPACT_ATOMS: atom_id res chain seq x y z
N MET A 1 30.51 0.39 15.56
CA MET A 1 29.22 0.08 14.89
C MET A 1 29.53 -0.82 13.72
N THR A 2 28.93 -2.01 13.64
CA THR A 2 29.15 -2.96 12.54
C THR A 2 28.38 -2.52 11.29
N ASP A 3 28.88 -2.82 10.08
CA ASP A 3 28.21 -2.48 8.80
C ASP A 3 26.76 -2.97 8.73
N ALA A 4 26.47 -4.09 9.38
CA ALA A 4 25.13 -4.66 9.49
C ALA A 4 24.15 -3.74 10.24
N ALA A 5 24.60 -3.10 11.34
CA ALA A 5 23.77 -2.20 12.13
C ALA A 5 23.44 -0.91 11.36
N VAL A 6 24.40 -0.34 10.64
CA VAL A 6 24.19 0.85 9.79
C VAL A 6 23.18 0.56 8.68
N ARG A 7 23.32 -0.59 8.02
CA ARG A 7 22.41 -1.01 6.94
C ARG A 7 20.99 -1.24 7.44
N ARG A 8 20.83 -1.79 8.65
CA ARG A 8 19.54 -1.96 9.32
C ARG A 8 18.84 -0.63 9.56
N THR A 9 19.51 0.35 10.17
CA THR A 9 18.92 1.66 10.48
C THR A 9 18.50 2.39 9.19
N HIS A 10 19.27 2.26 8.11
CA HIS A 10 18.89 2.82 6.82
C HIS A 10 17.62 2.17 6.25
N LEU A 11 17.52 0.83 6.30
CA LEU A 11 16.34 0.10 5.82
C LEU A 11 15.08 0.42 6.65
N GLU A 12 15.22 0.51 7.98
CA GLU A 12 14.12 0.91 8.87
C GLU A 12 13.63 2.33 8.56
N ARG A 13 14.53 3.30 8.37
CA ARG A 13 14.16 4.67 7.97
C ARG A 13 13.47 4.71 6.62
N THR A 14 13.99 3.98 5.62
CA THR A 14 13.35 3.90 4.30
C THR A 14 11.95 3.29 4.41
N ALA A 15 11.78 2.21 5.18
CA ALA A 15 10.49 1.58 5.39
C ALA A 15 9.49 2.53 6.08
N VAL A 16 9.92 3.30 7.08
CA VAL A 16 9.09 4.31 7.75
C VAL A 16 8.69 5.44 6.80
N ILE A 17 9.61 5.96 6.00
CA ILE A 17 9.31 7.02 5.02
C ILE A 17 8.30 6.52 3.99
N LEU A 18 8.51 5.30 3.47
CA LEU A 18 7.58 4.67 2.53
C LEU A 18 6.21 4.41 3.16
N PHE A 19 6.17 3.96 4.42
CA PHE A 19 4.92 3.76 5.15
C PHE A 19 4.16 5.07 5.33
N VAL A 20 4.81 6.13 5.83
CA VAL A 20 4.18 7.44 6.04
C VAL A 20 3.74 8.04 4.72
N GLY A 21 4.60 8.02 3.69
CA GLY A 21 4.26 8.50 2.36
C GLY A 21 3.07 7.76 1.77
N TYR A 22 3.02 6.44 1.95
CA TYR A 22 1.90 5.63 1.48
C TYR A 22 0.62 5.90 2.25
N VAL A 23 0.66 6.05 3.57
CA VAL A 23 -0.51 6.44 4.38
C VAL A 23 -1.10 7.75 3.87
N VAL A 24 -0.27 8.74 3.54
CA VAL A 24 -0.73 10.03 3.00
C VAL A 24 -1.36 9.87 1.62
N VAL A 25 -0.67 9.21 0.68
CA VAL A 25 -1.21 8.96 -0.68
C VAL A 25 -2.51 8.17 -0.60
N TYR A 26 -2.55 7.15 0.25
CA TYR A 26 -3.74 6.34 0.44
C TYR A 26 -4.89 7.13 1.05
N ALA A 27 -4.63 7.96 2.07
CA ALA A 27 -5.66 8.83 2.65
C ALA A 27 -6.23 9.82 1.61
N ILE A 28 -5.38 10.36 0.73
CA ILE A 28 -5.81 11.25 -0.36
C ILE A 28 -6.64 10.48 -1.39
N VAL A 29 -6.15 9.31 -1.86
CA VAL A 29 -6.84 8.51 -2.87
C VAL A 29 -8.15 7.96 -2.32
N CYS A 30 -8.17 7.36 -1.13
CA CYS A 30 -9.39 6.92 -0.47
C CYS A 30 -10.33 8.06 -0.14
N GLY A 31 -9.82 9.22 0.28
CA GLY A 31 -10.65 10.41 0.48
C GLY A 31 -11.32 10.85 -0.82
N ALA A 32 -10.54 10.98 -1.90
CA ALA A 32 -11.05 11.31 -3.23
C ALA A 32 -12.07 10.28 -3.73
N VAL A 33 -11.77 8.99 -3.53
CA VAL A 33 -12.63 7.85 -3.84
C VAL A 33 -13.92 7.88 -3.05
N ILE A 34 -13.87 8.03 -1.72
CA ILE A 34 -15.06 7.99 -0.87
C ILE A 34 -15.92 9.18 -1.22
N VAL A 35 -15.33 10.35 -1.47
CA VAL A 35 -16.06 11.52 -1.96
C VAL A 35 -16.69 11.21 -3.32
N SER A 36 -15.94 10.66 -4.29
CA SER A 36 -16.50 10.32 -5.61
C SER A 36 -17.52 9.18 -5.59
N GLY A 37 -17.34 8.20 -4.71
CA GLY A 37 -18.12 6.97 -4.55
C GLY A 37 -19.39 7.18 -3.72
N TRP A 38 -19.34 8.10 -2.75
CA TRP A 38 -20.52 8.61 -2.05
C TRP A 38 -21.45 9.37 -3.00
N PHE A 39 -20.91 9.98 -4.06
CA PHE A 39 -21.72 10.47 -5.19
C PHE A 39 -22.11 9.36 -6.19
N ALA A 40 -21.43 8.21 -6.16
CA ALA A 40 -21.59 7.12 -7.13
C ALA A 40 -22.50 5.98 -6.68
N GLY A 41 -23.73 6.28 -6.22
CA GLY A 41 -24.84 5.33 -6.41
C GLY A 41 -25.17 5.09 -7.91
N VAL A 42 -24.14 5.05 -8.76
CA VAL A 42 -24.10 5.30 -10.21
C VAL A 42 -23.19 4.30 -10.93
N MET A 43 -22.26 3.61 -10.24
CA MET A 43 -21.40 2.61 -10.90
C MET A 43 -22.14 1.30 -11.18
N GLU A 44 -21.84 0.66 -12.32
CA GLU A 44 -22.34 -0.69 -12.60
C GLU A 44 -21.78 -1.74 -11.62
N ASP A 45 -22.61 -2.73 -11.28
CA ASP A 45 -22.37 -3.79 -10.28
C ASP A 45 -21.00 -4.52 -10.46
N HIS A 46 -20.49 -4.60 -11.69
CA HIS A 46 -19.20 -5.21 -12.01
C HIS A 46 -18.01 -4.29 -11.76
N ALA A 47 -18.11 -3.02 -12.16
CA ALA A 47 -17.06 -2.03 -11.97
C ALA A 47 -16.91 -1.67 -10.48
N GLU A 48 -18.02 -1.63 -9.74
CA GLU A 48 -18.02 -1.41 -8.29
C GLU A 48 -17.23 -2.52 -7.55
N ARG A 49 -17.36 -3.78 -7.95
CA ARG A 49 -16.61 -4.90 -7.32
C ARG A 49 -15.11 -4.78 -7.54
N VAL A 50 -14.68 -4.37 -8.74
CA VAL A 50 -13.24 -4.15 -9.04
C VAL A 50 -12.71 -2.97 -8.23
N PHE A 51 -13.53 -1.93 -8.11
CA PHE A 51 -13.25 -0.76 -7.29
C PHE A 51 -13.00 -1.16 -5.82
N TRP A 52 -13.93 -1.92 -5.22
CA TRP A 52 -13.79 -2.44 -3.85
C TRP A 52 -12.59 -3.38 -3.69
N GLY A 53 -12.28 -4.19 -4.69
CA GLY A 53 -11.08 -5.04 -4.70
C GLY A 53 -9.79 -4.21 -4.61
N GLY A 54 -9.73 -3.09 -5.34
CA GLY A 54 -8.65 -2.11 -5.24
C GLY A 54 -8.54 -1.52 -3.82
N ALA A 55 -9.65 -1.12 -3.21
CA ALA A 55 -9.68 -0.59 -1.85
C ALA A 55 -9.18 -1.61 -0.79
N VAL A 56 -9.62 -2.86 -0.87
CA VAL A 56 -9.15 -3.94 0.02
C VAL A 56 -7.64 -4.16 -0.15
N LEU A 57 -7.15 -4.21 -1.40
CA LEU A 57 -5.72 -4.37 -1.68
C LEU A 57 -4.88 -3.27 -1.04
N SER A 58 -5.38 -2.04 -1.02
CA SER A 58 -4.66 -0.97 -0.36
C SER A 58 -4.58 -1.11 1.17
N PHE A 59 -5.65 -1.58 1.81
CA PHE A 59 -5.61 -1.88 3.24
C PHE A 59 -4.60 -2.99 3.55
N VAL A 60 -4.51 -3.99 2.67
CA VAL A 60 -3.47 -5.03 2.74
C VAL A 60 -2.08 -4.41 2.58
N THR A 61 -1.87 -3.47 1.66
CA THR A 61 -0.60 -2.74 1.51
C THR A 61 -0.21 -2.02 2.80
N LEU A 62 -1.15 -1.33 3.45
CA LEU A 62 -0.90 -0.65 4.73
C LEU A 62 -0.45 -1.64 5.79
N ALA A 63 -1.14 -2.79 5.91
CA ALA A 63 -0.77 -3.83 6.86
C ALA A 63 0.63 -4.40 6.58
N VAL A 64 0.97 -4.62 5.30
CA VAL A 64 2.31 -5.13 4.89
C VAL A 64 3.41 -4.12 5.20
N LEU A 65 3.18 -2.82 4.95
CA LEU A 65 4.17 -1.78 5.25
C LEU A 65 4.27 -1.51 6.76
N ALA A 66 3.16 -1.57 7.51
CA ALA A 66 3.18 -1.51 8.97
C ALA A 66 3.98 -2.69 9.56
N LEU A 67 3.78 -3.89 9.00
CA LEU A 67 4.58 -5.06 9.35
C LEU A 67 6.05 -4.87 8.99
N ALA A 68 6.39 -4.17 7.92
CA ALA A 68 7.78 -3.84 7.58
C ALA A 68 8.42 -2.88 8.61
N ALA A 69 7.63 -1.97 9.17
CA ALA A 69 8.08 -0.98 10.15
C ALA A 69 8.15 -1.52 11.59
N ALA A 70 7.50 -2.66 11.88
CA ALA A 70 7.49 -3.25 13.22
C ALA A 70 8.88 -3.81 13.61
N PRO A 71 9.46 -3.44 14.77
CA PRO A 71 10.67 -4.07 15.28
C PRO A 71 10.33 -5.48 15.80
N GLY A 72 11.12 -6.51 15.48
CA GLY A 72 10.70 -7.85 15.93
C GLY A 72 11.69 -9.00 15.95
N TRP A 73 12.86 -8.92 15.31
CA TRP A 73 13.77 -10.06 15.28
C TRP A 73 15.10 -9.82 16.00
N ARG A 74 15.56 -10.86 16.71
CA ARG A 74 16.88 -10.91 17.36
C ARG A 74 18.04 -11.10 16.38
N ASP A 75 17.75 -11.53 15.15
CA ASP A 75 18.74 -11.82 14.10
C ASP A 75 18.68 -10.72 13.02
N ASP A 76 19.72 -9.87 12.99
CA ASP A 76 19.81 -8.74 12.07
C ASP A 76 19.73 -9.14 10.59
N ALA A 77 20.27 -10.32 10.22
CA ALA A 77 20.28 -10.76 8.83
C ALA A 77 18.91 -11.25 8.38
N ARG A 78 18.13 -11.86 9.27
CA ARG A 78 16.73 -12.25 9.02
C ARG A 78 15.82 -11.05 9.00
N GLU A 79 16.02 -10.10 9.92
CA GLU A 79 15.22 -8.87 9.99
C GLU A 79 15.40 -8.03 8.72
N ALA A 80 16.63 -7.83 8.25
CA ALA A 80 16.89 -7.11 7.00
C ALA A 80 16.24 -7.77 5.78
N ARG A 81 16.25 -9.11 5.69
CA ARG A 81 15.56 -9.84 4.60
C ARG A 81 14.05 -9.70 4.67
N ARG A 82 13.47 -9.77 5.87
CA ARG A 82 12.04 -9.57 6.07
C ARG A 82 11.63 -8.18 5.60
N ILE A 83 12.30 -7.15 6.11
CA ILE A 83 12.02 -5.74 5.76
C ILE A 83 12.12 -5.54 4.25
N ALA A 84 13.17 -6.07 3.61
CA ALA A 84 13.34 -5.96 2.16
C ALA A 84 12.20 -6.64 1.38
N TRP A 85 11.76 -7.83 1.80
CA TRP A 85 10.65 -8.54 1.16
C TRP A 85 9.31 -7.85 1.38
N THR A 86 9.02 -7.41 2.60
CA THR A 86 7.76 -6.72 2.92
C THR A 86 7.68 -5.35 2.24
N VAL A 87 8.79 -4.61 2.14
CA VAL A 87 8.84 -3.36 1.38
C VAL A 87 8.59 -3.61 -0.11
N ARG A 88 9.22 -4.63 -0.72
CA ARG A 88 8.97 -4.98 -2.13
C ARG A 88 7.52 -5.36 -2.39
N LEU A 89 6.94 -6.20 -1.51
CA LEU A 89 5.54 -6.58 -1.61
C LEU A 89 4.63 -5.36 -1.47
N GLY A 90 4.91 -4.49 -0.49
CA GLY A 90 4.20 -3.24 -0.30
C GLY A 90 4.25 -2.34 -1.54
N LEU A 91 5.41 -2.21 -2.20
CA LEU A 91 5.54 -1.43 -3.44
C LEU A 91 4.72 -1.99 -4.60
N VAL A 92 4.65 -3.32 -4.74
CA VAL A 92 3.82 -3.96 -5.78
C VAL A 92 2.34 -3.67 -5.51
N LEU A 93 1.88 -3.87 -4.28
CA LEU A 93 0.49 -3.64 -3.91
C LEU A 93 0.11 -2.15 -3.99
N LEU A 94 1.05 -1.25 -3.69
CA LEU A 94 0.93 0.21 -3.83
C LEU A 94 0.66 0.64 -5.27
N LEU A 95 1.18 -0.09 -6.26
CA LEU A 95 0.90 0.18 -7.67
C LEU A 95 -0.41 -0.46 -8.13
N LEU A 96 -0.66 -1.72 -7.72
CA LEU A 96 -1.82 -2.48 -8.17
C LEU A 96 -3.13 -1.91 -7.65
N SER A 97 -3.16 -1.48 -6.38
CA SER A 97 -4.39 -0.98 -5.78
C SER A 97 -4.97 0.26 -6.48
N PRO A 98 -4.24 1.38 -6.66
CA PRO A 98 -4.77 2.53 -7.37
C PRO A 98 -5.02 2.23 -8.84
N ALA A 99 -4.24 1.33 -9.48
CA ALA A 99 -4.49 0.91 -10.85
C ALA A 99 -5.86 0.22 -11.00
N LEU A 100 -6.25 -0.63 -10.04
CA LEU A 100 -7.58 -1.25 -10.03
C LEU A 100 -8.69 -0.24 -9.79
N CYS A 101 -8.52 0.67 -8.84
CA CYS A 101 -9.52 1.72 -8.57
C CYS A 101 -9.72 2.64 -9.78
N ILE A 102 -8.63 3.11 -10.41
CA ILE A 102 -8.68 3.95 -11.60
C ILE A 102 -9.23 3.15 -12.79
N GLY A 103 -8.79 1.91 -12.97
CA GLY A 103 -9.27 1.03 -14.04
C GLY A 103 -10.77 0.76 -13.95
N ALA A 104 -11.30 0.57 -12.73
CA ALA A 104 -12.74 0.43 -12.49
C ALA A 104 -13.50 1.71 -12.85
N LEU A 105 -12.99 2.89 -12.47
CA LEU A 105 -13.60 4.16 -12.87
C LEU A 105 -13.61 4.33 -14.39
N ILE A 106 -12.49 4.04 -15.07
CA ILE A 106 -12.42 4.12 -16.54
C ILE A 106 -13.41 3.14 -17.18
N ALA A 107 -13.47 1.90 -16.68
CA ALA A 107 -14.40 0.90 -17.20
C ALA A 107 -15.87 1.33 -17.02
N ASP A 108 -16.20 1.99 -15.92
CA ASP A 108 -17.54 2.54 -15.69
C ASP A 108 -17.88 3.73 -16.61
N PHE A 109 -16.91 4.61 -16.88
CA PHE A 109 -17.11 5.78 -17.75
C PHE A 109 -17.21 5.44 -19.25
N TYR A 110 -16.55 4.37 -19.71
CA TYR A 110 -16.39 4.04 -21.13
C TYR A 110 -16.95 2.67 -21.53
N GLY A 111 -17.45 1.89 -20.56
CA GLY A 111 -17.99 0.53 -20.75
C GLY A 111 -19.42 0.51 -21.26
#